data_AF-A0A7C3EI41-F1
#
_entry.id   AF-A0A7C3EI41-F1
#
_cell.length_a   1.000
_cell.length_b   1.000
_cell.length_c   1.000
_cell.angle_alpha   90.00
_cell.angle_beta   90.00
_cell.angle_gamma   90.00
#
_symmetry.space_group_name_H-M   'P 1'
#
loop_
_entity.id
_entity.type
_entity.pdbx_description
1 polymer ?
#
loop_
_entity_poly.entity_id
_entity_poly.type
_entity_poly.pdbx_seq_one_letter_code
_entity_poly.pdbx_strand_id
1 'polypeptide(L)'
;MLSLLYSYYIFDALSLEPHFTLYAVEKSKPTFLLILNLSYTLKIPGFFLYPYGMIGYGISNGMSKNMPYWLLRNSDKFDIGVLNIGAGIKTMVGNSGIIRAELNFRSYNKSDDRNMTYKHNILAILIGLSILLR
;
A
#
# COMPACT_ATOMS: atom_id res chain seq x y z
N MET A 1 8.52 3.36 -11.12
CA MET A 1 7.78 2.63 -10.09
C MET A 1 6.44 2.24 -10.67
N LEU A 2 6.10 0.96 -10.61
CA LEU A 2 4.77 0.46 -10.99
C LEU A 2 4.08 -0.04 -9.72
N SER A 3 2.88 0.44 -9.45
CA SER A 3 2.07 0.04 -8.29
C SER A 3 0.71 -0.43 -8.77
N LEU A 4 0.35 -1.65 -8.44
CA LEU A 4 -0.93 -2.28 -8.79
C LEU A 4 -1.66 -2.62 -7.51
N LEU A 5 -2.89 -2.12 -7.41
CA LEU A 5 -3.79 -2.41 -6.31
C LEU A 5 -5.08 -2.96 -6.91
N TYR A 6 -5.46 -4.15 -6.49
CA TYR A 6 -6.73 -4.77 -6.86
C TYR A 6 -7.61 -4.80 -5.62
N SER A 7 -8.92 -4.55 -5.75
CA SER A 7 -9.86 -4.56 -4.63
C SER A 7 -10.93 -5.64 -4.86
N TYR A 8 -10.94 -6.64 -4.00
CA TYR A 8 -11.97 -7.69 -3.97
C TYR A 8 -12.94 -7.43 -2.82
N TYR A 9 -14.18 -7.09 -3.13
CA TYR A 9 -15.20 -6.81 -2.12
C TYR A 9 -15.76 -8.11 -1.54
N ILE A 10 -15.55 -8.32 -0.24
CA ILE A 10 -16.18 -9.42 0.51
C ILE A 10 -17.61 -9.04 0.86
N PHE A 11 -17.79 -7.79 1.30
CA PHE A 11 -19.07 -7.14 1.57
C PHE A 11 -19.04 -5.75 0.94
N ASP A 12 -20.20 -5.10 0.83
CA ASP A 12 -20.33 -3.77 0.20
C ASP A 12 -19.39 -2.70 0.76
N ALA A 13 -19.01 -2.81 2.03
CA ALA A 13 -18.12 -1.88 2.71
C ALA A 13 -16.72 -2.45 2.98
N LEU A 14 -16.51 -3.76 2.85
CA LEU A 14 -15.26 -4.44 3.25
C LEU A 14 -14.60 -5.11 2.03
N SER A 15 -13.34 -4.77 1.77
CA SER A 15 -12.58 -5.37 0.68
C SER A 15 -11.20 -5.83 1.09
N LEU A 16 -10.75 -6.92 0.47
CA LEU A 16 -9.35 -7.32 0.45
C LEU A 16 -8.65 -6.65 -0.72
N GLU A 17 -7.55 -5.96 -0.45
CA GLU A 17 -6.79 -5.25 -1.47
C GLU A 17 -5.34 -5.76 -1.55
N PRO A 18 -5.04 -6.80 -2.36
CA PRO A 18 -3.65 -7.15 -2.67
C PRO A 18 -2.99 -5.99 -3.42
N HIS A 19 -1.84 -5.57 -2.89
CA HIS A 19 -1.04 -4.47 -3.38
C HIS A 19 0.34 -4.98 -3.75
N PHE A 20 0.68 -4.85 -5.03
CA PHE A 20 1.99 -5.13 -5.56
C PHE A 20 2.68 -3.84 -6.00
N THR A 21 3.94 -3.64 -5.59
CA THR A 21 4.76 -2.55 -6.11
C THR A 21 6.09 -3.09 -6.62
N LEU A 22 6.47 -2.65 -7.81
CA LEU A 22 7.76 -2.90 -8.45
C LEU A 22 8.53 -1.58 -8.59
N TYR A 23 9.76 -1.58 -8.08
CA TYR A 23 10.75 -0.56 -8.38
C TYR A 23 11.86 -1.19 -9.21
N ALA A 24 11.89 -0.80 -10.48
CA ALA A 24 13.01 -1.09 -11.38
C ALA A 24 13.83 0.21 -11.53
N VAL A 25 15.11 0.11 -11.22
CA VAL A 25 16.10 1.17 -11.42
C VAL A 25 17.10 0.64 -12.44
N GLU A 26 17.50 1.47 -13.40
CA GLU A 26 18.46 1.08 -14.42
C GLU A 26 19.74 0.53 -13.77
N LYS A 27 20.29 -0.56 -14.32
CA LYS A 27 21.51 -1.23 -13.82
C LYS A 27 21.43 -1.76 -12.38
N SER A 28 20.24 -1.87 -11.80
CA SER A 28 20.01 -2.43 -10.46
C SER A 28 19.03 -3.60 -10.50
N LYS A 29 19.18 -4.55 -9.58
CA LYS A 29 18.17 -5.61 -9.39
C LYS A 29 16.84 -4.99 -8.91
N PRO A 30 15.69 -5.50 -9.35
CA PRO A 30 14.39 -4.95 -8.97
C PRO A 30 14.07 -5.16 -7.48
N THR A 31 13.31 -4.20 -6.94
CA THR A 31 12.69 -4.27 -5.61
C THR A 31 11.20 -4.55 -5.77
N PHE A 32 10.69 -5.46 -4.96
CA PHE A 32 9.30 -5.89 -4.93
C PHE A 32 8.73 -5.67 -3.53
N LEU A 33 7.48 -5.20 -3.49
CA LEU A 33 6.67 -5.07 -2.29
C LEU A 33 5.33 -5.77 -2.56
N LEU A 34 4.97 -6.68 -1.66
CA LEU A 34 3.71 -7.42 -1.69
C LEU A 34 3.00 -7.20 -0.36
N ILE A 35 1.84 -6.56 -0.37
CA ILE A 35 1.02 -6.32 0.82
C ILE A 35 -0.37 -6.85 0.57
N LEU A 36 -0.94 -7.54 1.54
CA LEU A 36 -2.38 -7.80 1.57
C LEU A 36 -3.03 -6.82 2.53
N ASN A 37 -3.94 -6.00 2.03
CA ASN A 37 -4.69 -5.05 2.85
C ASN A 37 -6.12 -5.54 3.07
N LEU A 38 -6.66 -5.21 4.22
CA LEU A 38 -8.09 -5.21 4.51
C LEU A 38 -8.53 -3.75 4.62
N SER A 39 -9.51 -3.36 3.81
CA SER A 39 -10.02 -2.00 3.79
C SER A 39 -11.52 -1.97 4.07
N TYR A 40 -11.95 -0.95 4.81
CA TYR A 40 -13.33 -0.70 5.14
C TYR A 40 -13.72 0.72 4.71
N THR A 41 -14.80 0.83 3.93
CA THR A 41 -15.33 2.10 3.40
C THR A 41 -16.70 2.36 4.00
N LEU A 42 -16.84 3.44 4.76
CA LEU A 42 -18.09 3.84 5.37
C LEU A 42 -18.97 4.54 4.33
N LYS A 43 -19.98 3.83 3.83
CA LYS A 43 -20.99 4.39 2.93
C LYS A 43 -22.03 5.17 3.74
N ILE A 44 -22.07 6.49 3.56
CA ILE A 44 -23.07 7.37 4.19
C ILE A 44 -24.10 7.72 3.12
N PRO A 45 -25.39 7.35 3.29
CA PRO A 45 -26.44 7.68 2.34
C PRO A 45 -26.53 9.19 2.07
N GLY A 46 -26.64 9.58 0.80
CA GLY A 46 -26.75 10.99 0.39
C GLY A 46 -25.43 11.78 0.40
N PHE A 47 -24.32 11.16 0.79
CA PHE A 47 -23.00 11.81 0.78
C PHE A 47 -22.13 11.24 -0.34
N PHE A 48 -21.25 12.06 -0.92
CA PHE A 48 -20.40 11.68 -2.05
C PHE A 48 -18.94 11.37 -1.66
N LEU A 49 -18.52 11.76 -0.46
CA LEU A 49 -17.19 11.48 0.08
C LEU A 49 -17.27 10.41 1.17
N TYR A 50 -16.82 9.19 0.87
CA TYR A 50 -16.88 8.07 1.80
C TYR A 50 -15.57 7.95 2.58
N PRO A 51 -15.59 8.16 3.92
CA PRO A 51 -14.42 7.85 4.74
C PRO A 51 -14.04 6.38 4.59
N TYR A 52 -12.76 6.08 4.57
CA TYR A 52 -12.29 4.71 4.60
C TYR A 52 -11.02 4.57 5.43
N GLY A 53 -10.82 3.36 5.94
CA GLY A 53 -9.61 2.93 6.63
C GLY A 53 -9.07 1.65 6.02
N MET A 54 -7.79 1.42 6.20
CA MET A 54 -7.10 0.21 5.77
C MET A 54 -6.04 -0.19 6.79
N ILE A 55 -5.88 -1.49 6.97
CA ILE A 55 -4.72 -2.10 7.60
C ILE A 55 -4.25 -3.26 6.73
N GLY A 56 -2.94 -3.46 6.65
CA GLY A 56 -2.36 -4.52 5.86
C GLY A 56 -1.00 -4.94 6.37
N TYR A 57 -0.62 -6.15 5.99
CA TYR A 57 0.70 -6.68 6.25
C TYR A 57 1.25 -7.30 4.98
N GLY A 58 2.57 -7.23 4.85
CA GLY A 58 3.25 -7.65 3.64
C GLY A 58 4.71 -7.96 3.86
N ILE A 59 5.35 -8.30 2.74
CA ILE A 59 6.76 -8.63 2.65
C ILE A 59 7.40 -7.84 1.52
N SER A 60 8.67 -7.51 1.70
CA SER A 60 9.48 -6.79 0.73
C SER A 60 10.89 -7.35 0.70
N ASN A 61 11.57 -7.19 -0.43
CA ASN A 61 13.03 -7.42 -0.55
C ASN A 61 13.83 -6.10 -0.52
N GLY A 62 13.15 -4.96 -0.35
CA GLY A 62 13.75 -3.66 -0.24
C GLY A 62 13.16 -2.81 0.87
N MET A 63 13.98 -1.88 1.34
CA MET A 63 13.59 -0.89 2.34
C MET A 63 14.05 0.46 1.82
N SER A 64 13.25 1.50 2.05
CA SER A 64 13.68 2.86 1.77
C SER A 64 14.95 3.15 2.56
N LYS A 65 16.03 3.53 1.86
CA LYS A 65 17.29 3.95 2.47
C LYS A 65 17.47 5.45 2.17
N ASN A 66 17.94 6.20 3.16
CA ASN A 66 17.96 7.67 3.15
C ASN A 66 18.42 8.28 1.81
N MET A 67 17.56 9.20 1.33
CA MET A 67 17.66 10.17 0.23
C MET A 67 18.34 9.76 -1.10
N PRO A 68 17.64 9.93 -2.25
CA PRO A 68 16.22 10.28 -2.39
C PRO A 68 15.35 9.06 -2.04
N TYR A 69 14.03 9.21 -1.96
CA TYR A 69 13.03 8.21 -1.56
C TYR A 69 12.92 6.99 -2.50
N TRP A 70 14.01 6.24 -2.68
CA TRP A 70 14.04 5.04 -3.50
C TRP A 70 13.96 3.83 -2.59
N LEU A 71 12.97 2.97 -2.85
CA LEU A 71 12.92 1.62 -2.32
C LEU A 71 14.05 0.81 -2.95
N LEU A 72 15.21 0.86 -2.30
CA LEU A 72 16.39 0.14 -2.72
C LEU A 72 16.33 -1.29 -2.18
N ARG A 73 16.73 -2.24 -3.02
CA ARG A 73 16.87 -3.63 -2.62
C ARG A 73 17.86 -3.71 -1.47
N ASN A 74 17.42 -4.27 -0.35
CA ASN A 74 18.21 -4.40 0.88
C ASN A 74 18.39 -5.88 1.26
N SER A 75 17.72 -6.79 0.55
CA SER A 75 17.94 -8.22 0.65
C SER A 75 17.69 -8.89 -0.70
N ASP A 76 18.37 -10.01 -0.91
CA ASP A 76 18.07 -10.91 -2.02
C ASP A 76 16.86 -11.83 -1.71
N LYS A 77 16.35 -11.78 -0.47
CA LYS A 77 15.19 -12.52 0.03
C LYS A 77 14.03 -11.57 0.38
N PHE A 78 12.81 -12.10 0.49
CA PHE A 78 11.64 -11.36 1.01
C PHE A 78 11.60 -11.43 2.54
N ASP A 79 12.58 -10.83 3.19
CA ASP A 79 12.82 -10.92 4.64
C ASP A 79 12.42 -9.64 5.40
N ILE A 80 11.83 -8.66 4.71
CA ILE A 80 11.43 -7.38 5.31
C ILE A 80 9.92 -7.38 5.49
N GLY A 81 9.46 -7.43 6.74
CA GLY A 81 8.05 -7.33 7.09
C GLY A 81 7.56 -5.89 6.95
N VAL A 82 6.38 -5.69 6.37
CA VAL A 82 5.82 -4.37 6.11
C VAL A 82 4.43 -4.26 6.70
N LEU A 83 4.28 -3.42 7.72
CA LEU A 83 2.98 -3.00 8.23
C LEU A 83 2.52 -1.79 7.41
N ASN A 84 1.27 -1.82 6.94
CA ASN A 84 0.65 -0.75 6.17
C ASN A 84 -0.64 -0.32 6.86
N ILE A 85 -0.79 0.96 7.16
CA ILE A 85 -2.00 1.52 7.76
C ILE A 85 -2.37 2.75 6.94
N GLY A 86 -3.63 2.87 6.55
CA GLY A 86 -4.12 3.98 5.75
C GLY A 86 -5.46 4.48 6.25
N ALA A 87 -5.69 5.78 6.11
CA ALA A 87 -7.00 6.38 6.31
C ALA A 87 -7.20 7.51 5.30
N GLY A 88 -8.44 7.72 4.87
CA GLY A 88 -8.72 8.76 3.90
C GLY A 88 -10.16 8.78 3.44
N ILE A 89 -10.34 9.25 2.20
CA ILE A 89 -11.65 9.39 1.55
C ILE A 89 -11.65 8.72 0.18
N LYS A 90 -12.77 8.10 -0.17
CA LYS A 90 -13.09 7.58 -1.50
C LYS A 90 -14.30 8.33 -2.04
N THR A 91 -14.32 8.64 -3.33
CA THR A 91 -15.46 9.23 -4.02
C THR A 91 -15.72 8.52 -5.34
N MET A 92 -16.99 8.38 -5.70
CA MET A 92 -17.39 7.87 -7.01
C MET A 92 -17.38 9.01 -8.03
N VAL A 93 -16.83 8.75 -9.21
CA VAL A 93 -16.85 9.67 -10.35
C VAL A 93 -17.54 8.98 -11.51
N GLY A 94 -18.76 9.45 -11.84
CA GLY A 94 -19.63 8.79 -12.79
C GLY A 94 -20.12 7.43 -12.29
N ASN A 95 -20.32 6.50 -13.22
CA ASN A 95 -20.94 5.20 -12.92
C ASN A 95 -19.93 4.10 -12.53
N SER A 96 -18.64 4.30 -12.79
CA SER A 96 -17.61 3.25 -12.63
C SER A 96 -16.25 3.76 -12.12
N GLY A 97 -16.00 5.07 -12.12
CA GLY A 97 -14.75 5.62 -11.62
C GLY A 97 -14.76 5.78 -10.10
N ILE A 98 -13.63 5.53 -9.45
CA ILE A 98 -13.40 5.80 -8.03
C ILE A 98 -12.11 6.61 -7.91
N ILE A 99 -12.18 7.72 -7.18
CA ILE A 99 -11.00 8.48 -6.74
C ILE A 99 -10.79 8.23 -5.25
N ARG A 100 -9.53 8.03 -4.87
CA ARG A 100 -9.10 7.81 -3.49
C ARG A 100 -8.03 8.82 -3.11
N ALA A 101 -8.19 9.47 -1.97
CA ALA A 101 -7.13 10.24 -1.32
C ALA A 101 -6.83 9.60 0.04
N GLU A 102 -5.56 9.32 0.31
CA GLU A 102 -5.10 8.55 1.47
C GLU A 102 -3.96 9.22 2.20
N LEU A 103 -4.02 9.24 3.52
CA LEU A 103 -2.83 9.33 4.36
C LEU A 103 -2.38 7.90 4.71
N ASN A 104 -1.19 7.54 4.27
CA ASN A 104 -0.64 6.19 4.34
C ASN A 104 0.61 6.16 5.22
N PHE A 105 0.60 5.33 6.25
CA PHE A 105 1.73 5.04 7.10
C PHE A 105 2.24 3.61 6.82
N ARG A 106 3.53 3.48 6.51
CA ARG A 106 4.20 2.19 6.33
C ARG A 106 5.36 2.05 7.29
N SER A 107 5.46 0.89 7.93
CA SER A 107 6.58 0.52 8.79
C SER A 107 7.24 -0.74 8.25
N TYR A 108 8.52 -0.61 7.90
CA TYR A 108 9.37 -1.70 7.46
C TYR A 108 10.17 -2.19 8.65
N ASN A 109 10.13 -3.50 8.89
CA ASN A 109 10.87 -4.16 9.95
C ASN A 109 11.73 -5.27 9.36
N LYS A 110 13.05 -5.18 9.58
CA LYS A 110 14.00 -6.24 9.22
C LYS A 110 14.72 -6.69 10.48
N SER A 111 14.63 -7.98 10.79
CA SER A 111 15.48 -8.63 11.79
C SER A 111 16.75 -9.14 11.11
N ASP A 112 17.91 -8.76 11.63
CA ASP A 112 19.19 -9.31 11.20
C ASP A 112 19.57 -10.55 12.04
N ASP A 113 20.47 -11.40 11.53
CA ASP A 113 20.93 -12.65 12.17
C ASP A 113 21.57 -12.41 13.55
N ARG A 114 21.92 -11.15 13.86
CA ARG A 114 22.43 -10.70 15.16
C ARG A 114 21.34 -10.21 16.12
N ASN A 115 20.07 -10.52 15.87
CA ASN A 115 18.89 -10.02 16.60
C ASN A 115 18.73 -8.49 16.63
N MET A 116 19.42 -7.76 15.73
CA MET A 116 19.21 -6.33 15.60
C MET A 116 17.98 -6.06 14.72
N THR A 117 17.01 -5.33 15.26
CA THR A 117 15.78 -4.95 14.54
C THR A 117 15.95 -3.57 13.93
N TYR A 118 15.96 -3.49 12.60
CA TYR A 118 15.94 -2.24 11.87
C TYR A 118 14.50 -1.86 11.53
N LYS A 119 14.06 -0.70 12.02
CA LYS A 119 12.73 -0.15 11.76
C LYS A 119 12.84 1.13 10.95
N HIS A 120 12.08 1.21 9.86
CA HIS A 120 11.96 2.42 9.04
C HIS A 120 10.50 2.75 8.80
N ASN A 121 10.11 4.00 9.02
CA ASN A 121 8.73 4.44 8.92
C ASN A 121 8.60 5.50 7.82
N ILE A 122 7.55 5.39 7.02
CA ILE A 122 7.23 6.32 5.94
C ILE A 122 5.79 6.79 6.14
N LEU A 123 5.57 8.09 6.05
CA LEU A 123 4.26 8.70 5.96
C LEU A 123 4.13 9.33 4.57
N ALA A 124 3.07 9.01 3.84
CA ALA A 124 2.83 9.49 2.48
C ALA A 124 1.38 9.89 2.30
N ILE A 125 1.16 10.89 1.43
CA ILE A 125 -0.17 11.20 0.90
C ILE A 125 -0.26 10.55 -0.48
N LEU A 126 -1.28 9.70 -0.68
CA LEU A 126 -1.49 8.99 -1.93
C LEU A 126 -2.79 9.43 -2.58
N ILE A 127 -2.78 9.58 -3.89
CA ILE A 127 -3.96 9.79 -4.71
C ILE A 127 -4.04 8.62 -5.68
N GLY A 128 -5.18 7.94 -5.70
CA GLY A 128 -5.43 6.76 -6.51
C GLY A 128 -6.66 6.94 -7.39
N LEU A 129 -6.59 6.37 -8.59
CA LEU A 129 -7.72 6.21 -9.49
C LEU A 129 -8.01 4.72 -9.62
N SER A 130 -9.28 4.34 -9.57
CA SER A 130 -9.71 2.96 -9.70
C SER A 130 -10.94 2.89 -10.60
N ILE A 131 -11.07 1.77 -11.30
CA ILE A 131 -12.22 1.48 -12.15
C ILE A 131 -12.94 0.29 -11.53
N LEU A 132 -14.23 0.45 -11.27
CA LEU A 132 -15.10 -0.62 -10.85
C LEU A 132 -15.45 -1.48 -12.07
N LEU A 133 -15.01 -2.73 -12.05
CA LEU A 133 -15.43 -3.75 -13.01
C LEU A 133 -16.67 -4.43 -12.43
N ARG A 134 -17.76 -4.45 -13.20
CA ARG A 134 -19.02 -5.14 -12.89
C ARG A 134 -19.15 -6.41 -13.70
#